data_AF-A0A7D7VQV2-F1
#
_entry.id   AF-A0A7D7VQV2-F1
#
_cell.length_a   1.000
_cell.length_b   1.000
_cell.length_c   1.000
_cell.angle_alpha   90.00
_cell.angle_beta   90.00
_cell.angle_gamma   90.00
#
_symmetry.space_group_name_H-M   'P 1'
#
loop_
_entity.id
_entity.type
_entity.pdbx_description
1 polymer ?
#
loop_
_entity_poly.entity_id
_entity_poly.type
_entity_poly.pdbx_seq_one_letter_code
_entity_poly.pdbx_strand_id
1 'polypeptide(L)'
;MKQIKEVLNIISIPSRFYLDGNNHSFHDLLKESGYLEIYKELSENLLSEVLKSNPENFQAWLNWSEDKRTSEGWFLRTDGKTFEVGQINGENYENLINFEDKFEACSSFIIKELDFIKDKL
;
A
#
# COMPACT_ATOMS: atom_id res chain seq x y z
N MET A 1 -13.32 13.92 -9.55
CA MET A 1 -12.53 14.90 -8.77
C MET A 1 -12.30 14.44 -7.33
N LYS A 2 -13.36 14.14 -6.56
CA LYS A 2 -13.31 13.61 -5.18
C LYS A 2 -12.95 12.10 -5.07
N GLN A 3 -12.16 11.57 -5.98
CA GLN A 3 -11.67 10.18 -5.87
C GLN A 3 -10.17 10.17 -6.13
N ILE A 4 -9.73 10.94 -7.12
CA ILE A 4 -8.31 11.16 -7.40
C ILE A 4 -7.58 11.79 -6.21
N LYS A 5 -8.19 12.74 -5.49
CA LYS A 5 -7.57 13.37 -4.32
C LYS A 5 -7.31 12.34 -3.20
N GLU A 6 -8.29 11.50 -2.92
CA GLU A 6 -8.24 10.44 -1.93
C GLU A 6 -7.21 9.39 -2.33
N VAL A 7 -7.15 9.02 -3.63
CA VAL A 7 -6.10 8.13 -4.16
C VAL A 7 -4.71 8.74 -3.98
N LEU A 8 -4.53 10.04 -4.26
CA LEU A 8 -3.26 10.73 -4.03
C LEU A 8 -2.85 10.71 -2.55
N ASN A 9 -3.81 10.95 -1.65
CA ASN A 9 -3.56 10.85 -0.22
C ASN A 9 -3.16 9.43 0.18
N ILE A 10 -3.84 8.40 -0.33
CA ILE A 10 -3.56 6.98 -0.09
C ILE A 10 -2.14 6.62 -0.52
N ILE A 11 -1.76 6.92 -1.76
CA ILE A 11 -0.42 6.55 -2.25
C ILE A 11 0.70 7.29 -1.50
N SER A 12 0.40 8.45 -0.90
CA SER A 12 1.34 9.23 -0.12
C SER A 12 1.49 8.81 1.34
N ILE A 13 0.71 7.84 1.84
CA ILE A 13 0.70 7.45 3.26
C ILE A 13 2.12 7.13 3.77
N PRO A 14 2.92 6.25 3.14
CA PRO A 14 4.26 5.95 3.63
C PRO A 14 5.16 7.18 3.69
N SER A 15 5.15 7.99 2.62
CA SER A 15 5.93 9.22 2.56
C SER A 15 5.58 10.15 3.72
N ARG A 16 4.28 10.30 4.05
CA ARG A 16 3.82 11.09 5.21
C ARG A 16 4.23 10.47 6.53
N PHE A 17 4.22 9.15 6.64
CA PHE A 17 4.61 8.42 7.84
C PHE A 17 6.07 8.68 8.21
N TYR A 18 6.95 8.70 7.21
CA TYR A 18 8.39 8.91 7.38
C TYR A 18 8.82 10.39 7.38
N LEU A 19 7.89 11.36 7.35
CA LEU A 19 8.26 12.77 7.48
C LEU A 19 8.82 13.07 8.88
N ASP A 20 9.93 13.81 8.93
CA ASP A 20 10.49 14.31 10.18
C ASP A 20 9.45 15.17 10.93
N GLY A 21 9.20 14.82 12.19
CA GLY A 21 8.20 15.48 13.02
C GLY A 21 6.77 14.99 12.82
N ASN A 22 6.54 13.91 12.06
CA ASN A 22 5.25 13.24 12.02
C ASN A 22 4.91 12.64 13.40
N ASN A 23 3.76 13.02 13.95
CA ASN A 23 3.22 12.48 15.21
C ASN A 23 2.05 11.51 14.99
N HIS A 24 1.74 11.17 13.74
CA HIS A 24 0.57 10.37 13.38
C HIS A 24 0.99 8.93 13.18
N SER A 25 0.26 8.00 13.80
CA SER A 25 0.42 6.59 13.51
C SER A 25 -0.06 6.27 12.09
N PHE A 26 0.30 5.10 11.56
CA PHE A 26 -0.22 4.66 10.26
C PHE A 26 -1.75 4.58 10.26
N HIS A 27 -2.37 4.19 11.39
CA HIS A 27 -3.83 4.16 11.54
C HIS A 27 -4.46 5.56 11.42
N ASP A 28 -3.81 6.60 11.95
CA ASP A 28 -4.29 7.98 11.85
C ASP A 28 -4.18 8.47 10.40
N LEU A 29 -3.05 8.20 9.73
CA LEU A 29 -2.85 8.54 8.32
C LEU A 29 -3.85 7.81 7.41
N LEU A 30 -4.19 6.56 7.72
CA LEU A 30 -5.21 5.80 7.01
C LEU A 30 -6.58 6.46 7.13
N LYS A 31 -7.00 6.83 8.35
CA LYS A 31 -8.26 7.54 8.60
C LYS A 31 -8.33 8.88 7.88
N GLU A 32 -7.22 9.63 7.84
CA GLU A 32 -7.14 10.92 7.16
C GLU A 32 -7.06 10.82 5.63
N SER A 33 -6.63 9.67 5.10
CA SER A 33 -6.40 9.51 3.66
C SER A 33 -7.69 9.58 2.83
N GLY A 34 -8.84 9.28 3.43
CA GLY A 34 -10.11 9.10 2.73
C GLY A 34 -10.37 7.65 2.29
N TYR A 35 -9.50 6.70 2.66
CA TYR A 35 -9.64 5.30 2.28
C TYR A 35 -10.92 4.66 2.84
N LEU A 36 -11.29 4.95 4.09
CA LEU A 36 -12.47 4.36 4.74
C LEU A 36 -13.78 4.74 4.02
N GLU A 37 -13.77 5.83 3.28
CA GLU A 37 -14.89 6.34 2.50
C GLU A 37 -14.96 5.71 1.10
N ILE A 38 -13.83 5.30 0.53
CA ILE A 38 -13.75 4.86 -0.88
C ILE A 38 -13.33 3.41 -1.08
N TYR A 39 -12.97 2.65 -0.03
CA TYR A 39 -12.37 1.31 -0.17
C TYR A 39 -13.18 0.34 -1.04
N LYS A 40 -14.51 0.43 -1.04
CA LYS A 40 -15.39 -0.43 -1.87
C LYS A 40 -15.38 -0.07 -3.36
N GLU A 41 -15.00 1.15 -3.69
CA GLU A 41 -15.02 1.72 -5.04
C GLU A 41 -13.61 1.87 -5.62
N LEU A 42 -12.58 1.75 -4.77
CA LEU A 42 -11.19 1.81 -5.17
C LEU A 42 -10.81 0.54 -5.92
N SER A 43 -10.32 0.70 -7.15
CA SER A 43 -9.84 -0.42 -7.97
C SER A 43 -8.32 -0.38 -8.10
N GLU A 44 -7.72 -1.57 -8.25
CA GLU A 44 -6.29 -1.72 -8.53
C GLU A 44 -5.89 -0.97 -9.81
N ASN A 45 -6.74 -0.96 -10.85
CA ASN A 45 -6.47 -0.24 -12.10
C ASN A 45 -6.33 1.27 -11.90
N LEU A 46 -7.28 1.90 -11.19
CA LEU A 46 -7.22 3.34 -10.91
C LEU A 46 -5.98 3.68 -10.08
N LEU A 47 -5.68 2.87 -9.07
CA LEU A 47 -4.52 3.07 -8.22
C LEU A 47 -3.22 2.95 -9.03
N SER A 48 -3.14 1.98 -9.95
CA SER A 48 -1.99 1.77 -10.83
C SER A 48 -1.78 2.94 -11.78
N GLU A 49 -2.85 3.47 -12.38
CA GLU A 49 -2.78 4.66 -13.23
C GLU A 49 -2.28 5.91 -12.48
N VAL A 50 -2.74 6.11 -11.24
CA VAL A 50 -2.28 7.24 -10.41
C VAL A 50 -0.83 7.03 -9.95
N LEU A 51 -0.44 5.81 -9.59
CA LEU A 51 0.96 5.48 -9.26
C LEU A 51 1.91 5.67 -10.46
N LYS A 52 1.49 5.32 -11.67
CA LYS A 52 2.25 5.58 -12.91
C LYS A 52 2.53 7.07 -13.11
N SER A 53 1.59 7.92 -12.67
CA SER A 53 1.74 9.38 -12.73
C SER A 53 2.53 9.98 -11.56
N ASN A 54 2.76 9.21 -10.48
CA ASN A 54 3.48 9.64 -9.27
C ASN A 54 4.47 8.54 -8.80
N PRO A 55 5.46 8.18 -9.64
CA PRO A 55 6.26 6.98 -9.50
C PRO A 55 7.15 6.93 -8.24
N GLU A 56 7.40 8.06 -7.60
CA GLU A 56 8.13 8.15 -6.33
C GLU A 56 7.40 7.44 -5.18
N ASN A 57 6.06 7.37 -5.23
CA ASN A 57 5.27 6.71 -4.20
C ASN A 57 5.42 5.19 -4.23
N PHE A 58 5.76 4.60 -5.39
CA PHE A 58 6.10 3.19 -5.46
C PHE A 58 7.25 2.84 -4.51
N GLN A 59 8.33 3.64 -4.55
CA GLN A 59 9.50 3.36 -3.71
C GLN A 59 9.16 3.51 -2.23
N ALA A 60 8.33 4.49 -1.87
CA ALA A 60 7.89 4.69 -0.50
C ALA A 60 7.09 3.49 0.03
N TRP A 61 6.21 2.90 -0.80
CA TRP A 61 5.45 1.70 -0.45
C TRP A 61 6.31 0.43 -0.41
N LEU A 62 7.29 0.30 -1.31
CA LEU A 62 8.24 -0.80 -1.26
C LEU A 62 9.05 -0.76 0.05
N ASN A 63 9.61 0.41 0.39
CA ASN A 63 10.34 0.60 1.64
C ASN A 63 9.46 0.31 2.86
N TRP A 64 8.21 0.79 2.87
CA TRP A 64 7.25 0.47 3.93
C TRP A 64 7.07 -1.04 4.12
N SER A 65 6.91 -1.77 3.02
CA SER A 65 6.76 -3.22 3.09
C SER A 65 8.00 -3.93 3.62
N GLU A 66 9.20 -3.47 3.25
CA GLU A 66 10.46 -4.08 3.67
C GLU A 66 10.82 -3.75 5.13
N ASP A 67 10.48 -2.55 5.59
CA ASP A 67 10.73 -2.10 6.96
C ASP A 67 9.78 -2.74 7.98
N LYS A 68 8.60 -3.18 7.54
CA LYS A 68 7.55 -3.72 8.40
C LYS A 68 8.00 -5.04 9.05
N ARG A 69 8.40 -4.97 10.31
CA ARG A 69 8.61 -6.15 11.18
C ARG A 69 7.27 -6.59 11.75
N THR A 70 6.51 -7.35 10.97
CA THR A 70 5.22 -7.91 11.39
C THR A 70 5.23 -9.43 11.32
N SER A 71 4.51 -10.07 12.24
CA SER A 71 4.17 -11.50 12.13
C SER A 71 2.93 -11.75 11.27
N GLU A 72 2.18 -10.70 10.91
CA GLU A 72 0.99 -10.81 10.08
C GLU A 72 0.76 -9.59 9.18
N GLY A 73 0.19 -9.81 8.00
CA GLY A 73 -0.25 -8.75 7.08
C GLY A 73 0.27 -8.97 5.67
N TRP A 74 0.15 -7.96 4.82
CA TRP A 74 0.61 -8.08 3.44
C TRP A 74 2.03 -7.57 3.28
N PHE A 75 2.72 -8.09 2.27
CA PHE A 75 4.02 -7.62 1.84
C PHE A 75 4.06 -7.45 0.32
N LEU A 76 4.95 -6.58 -0.12
CA LEU A 76 5.43 -6.37 -1.48
C LEU A 76 6.96 -6.48 -1.45
N ARG A 77 7.52 -7.31 -2.32
CA ARG A 77 8.97 -7.42 -2.51
C ARG A 77 9.33 -7.57 -3.98
N THR A 78 10.61 -7.41 -4.31
CA THR A 78 11.13 -7.55 -5.66
C THR A 78 12.51 -8.20 -5.67
N ASP A 79 12.82 -8.95 -6.73
CA ASP A 79 14.17 -9.44 -7.04
C ASP A 79 14.90 -8.56 -8.06
N GLY A 80 14.30 -7.42 -8.43
CA GLY A 80 14.77 -6.49 -9.46
C GLY A 80 14.25 -6.80 -10.88
N LYS A 81 13.55 -7.91 -11.08
CA LYS A 81 12.92 -8.29 -12.37
C LYS A 81 11.41 -8.46 -12.24
N THR A 82 10.96 -9.11 -11.18
CA THR A 82 9.54 -9.32 -10.89
C THR A 82 9.18 -8.76 -9.53
N PHE A 83 7.89 -8.63 -9.29
CA PHE A 83 7.32 -8.16 -8.04
C PHE A 83 6.42 -9.25 -7.47
N GLU A 84 6.52 -9.49 -6.17
CA GLU A 84 5.68 -10.47 -5.48
C GLU A 84 4.90 -9.76 -4.38
N VAL A 85 3.59 -10.02 -4.37
CA VAL A 85 2.68 -9.62 -3.30
C VAL A 85 2.23 -10.89 -2.59
N GLY A 86 2.22 -10.87 -1.27
CA GLY A 86 1.78 -12.01 -0.49
C GLY A 86 1.39 -11.63 0.93
N GLN A 87 0.91 -12.62 1.68
CA GLN A 87 0.48 -12.46 3.05
C GLN A 87 1.41 -13.22 3.99
N ILE A 88 1.81 -12.57 5.09
CA ILE A 88 2.51 -13.17 6.22
C ILE A 88 1.47 -13.65 7.23
N ASN A 89 1.62 -14.88 7.71
CA ASN A 89 0.80 -15.47 8.77
C ASN A 89 1.70 -16.31 9.70
N GLY A 90 2.27 -15.66 10.71
CA GLY A 90 3.31 -16.23 11.56
C GLY A 90 4.60 -16.47 10.78
N GLU A 91 5.03 -17.73 10.69
CA GLU A 91 6.21 -18.14 9.93
C GLU A 91 5.88 -18.51 8.46
N ASN A 92 4.60 -18.49 8.09
CA ASN A 92 4.15 -18.90 6.75
C ASN A 92 3.94 -17.69 5.83
N TYR A 93 4.17 -17.94 4.54
CA TYR A 93 3.78 -17.03 3.45
C TYR A 93 2.65 -17.65 2.65
N GLU A 94 1.56 -16.90 2.47
CA GLU A 94 0.33 -17.33 1.82
C GLU A 94 -0.07 -16.35 0.71
N ASN A 95 -0.99 -16.76 -0.17
CA ASN A 95 -1.58 -15.89 -1.20
C ASN A 95 -0.55 -15.17 -2.09
N LEU A 96 0.52 -15.87 -2.46
CA LEU A 96 1.62 -15.34 -3.27
C LEU A 96 1.16 -15.09 -4.72
N ILE A 97 1.33 -13.87 -5.20
CA ILE A 97 1.01 -13.45 -6.57
C ILE A 97 2.22 -12.72 -7.14
N ASN A 98 2.65 -13.16 -8.32
CA ASN A 98 3.76 -12.53 -9.07
C ASN A 98 3.22 -11.58 -10.13
N PHE A 99 3.91 -10.46 -10.30
CA PHE A 99 3.59 -9.40 -11.24
C PHE A 99 4.85 -9.01 -12.03
N GLU A 100 4.66 -8.65 -13.30
CA GLU A 100 5.71 -8.08 -14.15
C GLU A 100 5.75 -6.55 -14.04
N ASP A 101 4.60 -5.89 -13.86
CA ASP A 101 4.50 -4.44 -13.68
C ASP A 101 4.50 -4.06 -12.20
N LYS A 102 5.39 -3.14 -11.85
CA LYS A 102 5.58 -2.69 -10.46
C LYS A 102 4.39 -1.91 -9.90
N PHE A 103 3.66 -1.20 -10.76
CA PHE A 103 2.53 -0.38 -10.34
C PHE A 103 1.27 -1.22 -10.14
N GLU A 104 1.09 -2.27 -10.94
CA GLU A 104 0.08 -3.30 -10.70
C GLU A 104 0.34 -4.03 -9.37
N ALA A 105 1.58 -4.48 -9.14
CA ALA A 105 1.97 -5.13 -7.89
C ALA A 105 1.72 -4.22 -6.68
N CYS A 106 2.19 -2.97 -6.75
CA CYS A 106 2.03 -1.99 -5.69
C CYS A 106 0.55 -1.66 -5.44
N SER A 107 -0.27 -1.57 -6.49
CA SER A 107 -1.71 -1.33 -6.33
C SER A 107 -2.42 -2.46 -5.61
N SER A 108 -2.13 -3.69 -6.01
CA SER A 108 -2.66 -4.90 -5.35
C SER A 108 -2.24 -4.95 -3.88
N PHE A 109 -0.96 -4.68 -3.59
CA PHE A 109 -0.44 -4.63 -2.24
C PHE A 109 -1.14 -3.57 -1.38
N ILE A 110 -1.23 -2.32 -1.84
CA ILE A 110 -1.82 -1.22 -1.08
C ILE A 110 -3.26 -1.56 -0.68
N ILE A 111 -4.09 -2.02 -1.62
CA ILE A 111 -5.50 -2.33 -1.31
C ILE A 111 -5.58 -3.42 -0.23
N LYS A 112 -4.83 -4.52 -0.40
CA LYS A 112 -4.86 -5.66 0.51
C LYS A 112 -4.32 -5.32 1.91
N GLU A 113 -3.24 -4.54 1.96
CA GLU A 113 -2.63 -4.09 3.20
C GLU A 113 -3.56 -3.12 3.94
N LEU A 114 -4.14 -2.15 3.23
CA LEU A 114 -5.06 -1.20 3.84
C LEU A 114 -6.37 -1.84 4.29
N ASP A 115 -6.89 -2.82 3.55
CA ASP A 115 -8.06 -3.60 3.98
C ASP A 115 -7.73 -4.40 5.24
N PHE A 116 -6.57 -5.05 5.30
CA PHE A 116 -6.12 -5.80 6.46
C PHE A 116 -5.98 -4.91 7.71
N ILE A 117 -5.44 -3.69 7.56
CA ILE A 117 -5.31 -2.74 8.66
C ILE A 117 -6.68 -2.19 9.05
N LYS A 118 -7.53 -1.85 8.08
CA LYS A 118 -8.90 -1.36 8.29
C LYS A 118 -9.70 -2.34 9.14
N ASP A 119 -9.61 -3.63 8.88
CA ASP A 119 -10.36 -4.66 9.61
C ASP A 119 -9.89 -4.85 11.06
N LYS A 120 -8.78 -4.21 11.45
CA LYS A 120 -8.21 -4.20 12.81
C LYS A 120 -8.37 -2.85 13.53
N LEU A 121 -9.02 -1.85 12.90
CA LEU A 121 -9.35 -0.55 13.50
C LEU A 121 -10.53 -0.63 14.46
#